data_AF-A0A2G9T5W1-F1
#
_entry.id   AF-A0A2G9T5W1-F1
#
_cell.length_a   1.000
_cell.length_b   1.000
_cell.length_c   1.000
_cell.angle_alpha   90.00
_cell.angle_beta   90.00
_cell.angle_gamma   90.00
#
_symmetry.space_group_name_H-M   'P 1'
#
loop_
_entity.id
_entity.type
_entity.pdbx_description
1 polymer ?
#
loop_
_entity_poly.entity_id
_entity_poly.type
_entity_poly.pdbx_seq_one_letter_code
_entity_poly.pdbx_strand_id
1 'polypeptide(L)'
;MLMQAAYNEPGGLKLCELISSHLIDHFVPFLPMERRHVILCTIGYLKSQGREDLVNDDELVQRIVDSLQYFPQEQKVFSSSGCKRIPAKADLEIAKRTLPSLAVKHLRIDDNDEL
;
A
#
# COMPACT_ATOMS: atom_id res chain seq x y z
N MET A 1 19.38 11.20 17.82
CA MET A 1 19.18 11.63 16.42
C MET A 1 17.71 11.61 15.98
N LEU A 2 16.97 10.49 16.01
CA LEU A 2 15.53 10.50 15.62
C LEU A 2 14.60 11.17 16.66
N MET A 3 14.87 10.96 17.95
CA MET A 3 14.14 11.61 19.04
C MET A 3 14.21 13.14 18.95
N GLN A 4 15.41 13.68 18.67
CA GLN A 4 15.60 15.11 18.46
C GLN A 4 14.83 15.64 17.25
N ALA A 5 14.79 14.90 16.15
CA ALA A 5 13.96 15.27 15.00
C ALA A 5 12.48 15.30 15.39
N ALA A 6 11.95 14.25 16.04
CA ALA A 6 10.55 14.20 16.47
C ALA A 6 10.15 15.33 17.44
N TYR A 7 11.08 15.76 18.31
CA TYR A 7 10.84 16.81 19.30
C TYR A 7 11.08 18.23 18.77
N ASN A 8 11.76 18.40 17.64
CA ASN A 8 12.15 19.73 17.13
C ASN A 8 11.65 20.06 15.72
N GLU A 9 11.05 19.09 15.03
CA GLU A 9 10.41 19.28 13.72
C GLU A 9 9.19 20.21 13.83
N PRO A 10 8.99 21.16 12.90
CA PRO A 10 7.80 22.00 12.86
C PRO A 10 6.52 21.16 12.77
N GLY A 11 5.57 21.37 13.70
CA GLY A 11 4.31 20.62 13.75
C GLY A 11 4.39 19.24 14.42
N GLY A 12 5.58 18.77 14.82
CA GLY A 12 5.76 17.57 15.66
C GLY A 12 5.48 17.82 17.15
N LEU A 13 6.23 17.17 18.05
CA LEU A 13 6.11 17.39 19.51
C LEU A 13 6.86 18.65 20.00
N LYS A 14 7.18 19.54 19.07
CA LYS A 14 7.94 20.76 19.35
C LYS A 14 7.13 21.68 20.24
N LEU A 15 7.73 22.10 21.36
CA LEU A 15 7.12 22.93 22.41
C LEU A 15 5.99 22.25 23.22
N CYS A 16 5.79 20.94 23.08
CA CYS A 16 4.84 20.24 23.94
C CYS A 16 5.35 20.16 25.38
N GLU A 17 4.47 20.45 26.34
CA GLU A 17 4.77 20.41 27.78
C GLU A 17 5.22 19.01 28.26
N LEU A 18 4.75 17.96 27.58
CA LEU A 18 5.19 16.58 27.78
C LEU A 18 6.71 16.41 27.61
N ILE A 19 7.30 17.11 26.63
CA ILE A 19 8.74 17.04 26.34
C ILE A 19 9.52 17.92 27.32
N SER A 20 9.06 19.15 27.59
CA SER A 20 9.73 20.04 28.54
C SER A 20 9.72 19.51 29.97
N SER A 21 8.67 18.78 30.33
CA SER A 21 8.50 18.16 31.65
C SER A 21 9.15 16.77 31.75
N HIS A 22 9.83 16.29 30.70
CA HIS A 22 10.56 15.02 30.67
C HIS A 22 9.70 13.81 31.06
N LEU A 23 8.42 13.79 30.66
CA LEU A 23 7.46 12.74 31.03
C LEU A 23 7.55 11.48 30.15
N ILE A 24 8.46 11.46 29.16
CA ILE A 24 8.67 10.31 28.27
C ILE A 24 9.94 9.59 28.70
N ASP A 25 9.80 8.42 29.31
CA ASP A 25 10.93 7.57 29.70
C ASP A 25 11.59 6.90 28.49
N HIS A 26 10.77 6.46 27.53
CA HIS A 26 11.21 5.70 26.37
C HIS A 26 10.55 6.17 25.08
N PHE A 27 11.39 6.45 24.09
CA PHE A 27 10.97 6.79 22.73
C PHE A 27 11.31 5.63 21.79
N VAL A 28 10.29 5.02 21.19
CA VAL A 28 10.45 3.89 20.26
C VAL A 28 10.00 4.32 18.86
N PRO A 29 10.92 4.80 18.00
CA PRO A 29 10.57 5.22 16.65
C PRO A 29 10.35 4.00 15.75
N PHE A 30 9.24 4.01 15.02
CA PHE A 30 9.01 3.08 13.92
C PHE A 30 9.46 3.71 12.61
N LEU A 31 10.28 2.99 11.85
CA LEU A 31 10.76 3.46 10.57
C LEU A 31 9.74 3.22 9.45
N PRO A 32 9.72 4.06 8.40
CA PRO A 32 8.94 3.80 7.20
C PRO A 32 9.27 2.43 6.60
N MET A 33 8.25 1.76 6.06
CA MET A 33 8.43 0.42 5.52
C MET A 33 9.02 0.47 4.11
N GLU A 34 10.16 -0.21 3.95
CA GLU A 34 10.74 -0.44 2.62
C GLU A 34 9.88 -1.35 1.75
N ARG A 35 10.11 -1.30 0.43
CA ARG A 35 9.43 -2.12 -0.58
C ARG A 35 9.45 -3.62 -0.26
N ARG A 36 10.56 -4.15 0.26
CA ARG A 36 10.66 -5.57 0.70
C ARG A 36 9.61 -5.92 1.75
N HIS A 37 9.37 -5.05 2.73
CA HIS A 37 8.36 -5.30 3.76
C HIS A 37 6.95 -5.25 3.18
N VAL A 38 6.70 -4.38 2.21
CA VAL A 38 5.42 -4.32 1.51
C VAL A 38 5.14 -5.62 0.76
N ILE A 39 6.14 -6.20 0.08
CA ILE A 39 6.02 -7.52 -0.58
C ILE A 39 5.61 -8.58 0.45
N LEU A 40 6.30 -8.63 1.60
CA LEU A 40 6.00 -9.59 2.66
C LEU A 40 4.57 -9.40 3.22
N CYS A 41 4.13 -8.16 3.40
CA CYS A 41 2.77 -7.88 3.82
C CYS A 41 1.74 -8.28 2.77
N THR A 42 2.00 -8.09 1.48
CA THR A 42 1.10 -8.54 0.40
C THR A 42 0.95 -10.05 0.42
N ILE A 43 2.06 -10.79 0.54
CA ILE A 43 2.05 -12.25 0.68
C ILE A 43 1.27 -12.66 1.93
N GLY A 44 1.54 -12.01 3.07
CA GLY A 44 0.82 -12.26 4.32
C GLY A 44 -0.68 -12.00 4.22
N TYR A 45 -1.07 -10.92 3.52
CA TYR A 45 -2.47 -10.61 3.25
C TYR A 45 -3.13 -11.70 2.41
N LEU A 46 -2.55 -12.07 1.27
CA LEU A 46 -3.10 -13.12 0.40
C LEU A 46 -3.28 -14.44 1.15
N LYS A 47 -2.30 -14.85 1.96
CA LYS A 47 -2.42 -16.03 2.84
C LYS A 47 -3.57 -15.90 3.84
N SER A 48 -3.70 -14.74 4.49
CA SER A 48 -4.78 -14.48 5.45
C SER A 48 -6.18 -14.54 4.83
N GLN A 49 -6.29 -14.27 3.52
CA GLN A 49 -7.53 -14.36 2.75
C GLN A 49 -7.76 -15.75 2.14
N GLY A 50 -6.92 -16.75 2.47
CA GLY A 50 -7.00 -18.09 1.90
C GLY A 50 -6.62 -18.16 0.42
N ARG A 51 -5.93 -17.14 -0.11
CA ARG A 51 -5.52 -17.00 -1.51
C ARG A 51 -4.08 -17.44 -1.72
N GLU A 52 -3.73 -18.63 -1.24
CA GLU A 52 -2.40 -19.19 -1.43
C GLU A 52 -2.08 -19.46 -2.91
N ASP A 53 -3.11 -19.68 -3.72
CA ASP A 53 -3.04 -19.79 -5.19
C ASP A 53 -2.37 -18.57 -5.83
N LEU A 54 -2.58 -17.38 -5.23
CA LEU A 54 -2.08 -16.11 -5.76
C LEU A 54 -0.72 -15.70 -5.18
N VAL A 55 -0.22 -16.38 -4.14
CA VAL A 55 1.02 -15.99 -3.47
C VAL A 55 2.24 -16.17 -4.37
N ASN A 56 2.23 -17.19 -5.22
CA ASN A 56 3.33 -17.50 -6.15
C ASN A 56 3.20 -16.74 -7.49
N ASP A 57 2.18 -15.87 -7.61
CA ASP A 57 1.98 -15.04 -8.79
C ASP A 57 2.77 -13.74 -8.62
N ASP A 58 4.06 -13.80 -8.97
CA ASP A 58 4.98 -12.67 -8.80
C ASP A 58 4.48 -11.40 -9.51
N GLU A 59 3.84 -11.53 -10.67
CA GLU A 59 3.32 -10.38 -11.40
C GLU A 59 2.17 -9.70 -10.66
N LEU A 60 1.24 -10.47 -10.08
CA LEU A 60 0.17 -9.90 -9.26
C LEU A 60 0.73 -9.23 -8.03
N VAL A 61 1.63 -9.90 -7.32
CA VAL A 61 2.25 -9.37 -6.11
C VAL A 61 2.96 -8.05 -6.41
N GLN A 62 3.74 -7.99 -7.49
CA GLN A 62 4.39 -6.75 -7.92
C GLN A 62 3.38 -5.67 -8.30
N ARG A 63 2.31 -5.99 -9.06
CA ARG A 63 1.27 -4.98 -9.36
C ARG A 63 0.63 -4.39 -8.11
N ILE A 64 0.33 -5.22 -7.11
CA ILE A 64 -0.22 -4.74 -5.83
C ILE A 64 0.78 -3.83 -5.13
N VAL A 65 2.04 -4.27 -5.03
CA VAL A 65 3.13 -3.53 -4.37
C VAL A 65 3.38 -2.19 -5.08
N ASP A 66 3.40 -2.19 -6.41
CA ASP A 66 3.64 -1.02 -7.26
C ASP A 66 2.48 -0.02 -7.24
N SER A 67 1.26 -0.48 -6.94
CA SER A 67 0.08 0.37 -6.84
C SER A 67 0.07 1.32 -5.61
N LEU A 68 1.00 1.12 -4.67
CA LEU A 68 1.18 1.95 -3.48
C LEU A 68 2.00 3.21 -3.79
N GLN A 69 1.90 4.20 -2.91
CA GLN A 69 2.66 5.44 -3.03
C GLN A 69 3.99 5.30 -2.28
N TYR A 70 5.07 5.75 -2.91
CA TYR A 70 6.42 5.64 -2.37
C TYR A 70 7.15 6.98 -2.36
N PHE A 71 8.08 7.12 -1.44
CA PHE A 71 8.94 8.29 -1.28
C PHE A 71 10.38 7.86 -0.94
N PRO A 72 11.38 8.73 -1.18
CA PRO A 72 11.30 9.94 -2.02
C PRO A 72 11.00 9.58 -3.49
N GLN A 73 10.50 10.52 -4.31
CA GLN A 73 9.92 10.20 -5.63
C GLN A 73 10.93 9.62 -6.62
N GLU A 74 12.20 9.99 -6.47
CA GLU A 74 13.30 9.58 -7.35
C GLU A 74 13.68 8.12 -7.14
N GLN A 75 13.67 7.66 -5.89
CA GLN A 75 14.17 6.33 -5.50
C GLN A 75 13.05 5.35 -5.11
N LYS A 76 11.88 5.86 -4.71
CA LYS A 76 10.68 5.09 -4.34
C LYS A 76 10.95 3.94 -3.33
N VAL A 77 11.78 4.24 -2.33
CA VAL A 77 12.31 3.22 -1.39
C VAL A 77 11.30 2.89 -0.30
N PHE A 78 10.62 3.90 0.25
CA PHE A 78 9.73 3.77 1.40
C PHE A 78 8.27 3.96 1.02
N SER A 79 7.38 3.10 1.53
CA SER A 79 5.94 3.23 1.36
C SER A 79 5.40 4.33 2.28
N SER A 80 4.66 5.28 1.70
CA SER A 80 4.04 6.37 2.49
C SER A 80 2.94 5.87 3.43
N SER A 81 2.28 4.75 3.09
CA SER A 81 1.22 4.15 3.89
C SER A 81 1.62 2.87 4.62
N GLY A 82 2.89 2.46 4.53
CA GLY A 82 3.32 1.12 4.94
C GLY A 82 2.44 0.03 4.30
N CYS A 83 1.99 -0.92 5.12
CA CYS A 83 1.10 -2.01 4.70
C CYS A 83 -0.41 -1.70 4.82
N LYS A 84 -0.78 -0.51 5.31
CA LYS A 84 -2.18 -0.17 5.64
C LYS A 84 -3.14 -0.27 4.45
N ARG A 85 -2.66 0.04 3.24
CA ARG A 85 -3.49 0.09 2.02
C ARG A 85 -3.47 -1.20 1.20
N ILE A 86 -2.70 -2.20 1.60
CA ILE A 86 -2.57 -3.46 0.85
C ILE A 86 -3.91 -4.15 0.62
N PRO A 87 -4.82 -4.30 1.61
CA PRO A 87 -6.10 -4.98 1.38
C PRO A 87 -6.89 -4.40 0.21
N ALA A 88 -7.14 -3.09 0.26
CA ALA A 88 -7.87 -2.39 -0.79
C ALA A 88 -7.18 -2.48 -2.17
N LYS A 89 -5.85 -2.47 -2.22
CA LYS A 89 -5.10 -2.59 -3.48
C LYS A 89 -5.13 -4.01 -4.03
N ALA A 90 -4.96 -5.00 -3.17
CA ALA A 90 -5.01 -6.41 -3.54
C ALA A 90 -6.39 -6.79 -4.09
N ASP A 91 -7.46 -6.41 -3.41
CA ASP A 91 -8.82 -6.73 -3.83
C ASP A 91 -9.15 -6.13 -5.20
N LEU A 92 -8.70 -4.89 -5.46
CA LEU A 92 -8.86 -4.24 -6.76
C LEU A 92 -8.08 -4.95 -7.87
N GLU A 93 -6.82 -5.34 -7.64
CA GLU A 93 -6.01 -6.05 -8.65
C GLU A 93 -6.55 -7.46 -8.92
N ILE A 94 -7.09 -8.14 -7.90
CA ILE A 94 -7.75 -9.44 -8.06
C ILE A 94 -9.05 -9.29 -8.87
N ALA A 95 -9.88 -8.29 -8.56
CA ALA A 95 -11.15 -8.06 -9.27
C ALA A 95 -10.93 -7.78 -10.77
N LYS A 96 -9.86 -7.05 -11.14
CA LYS A 96 -9.50 -6.83 -12.55
C LYS A 96 -9.27 -8.13 -13.32
N ARG A 97 -8.68 -9.14 -12.68
CA ARG A 97 -8.44 -10.47 -13.30
C ARG A 97 -9.70 -11.27 -13.55
N THR A 98 -10.76 -11.06 -12.78
CA THR A 98 -12.05 -11.74 -12.97
C THR A 98 -12.92 -11.12 -14.07
N LEU A 99 -12.59 -9.91 -14.54
CA LEU A 99 -13.36 -9.17 -15.55
C LEU A 99 -13.17 -9.55 -17.04
N PRO A 100 -12.23 -10.42 -17.49
CA PRO A 100 -12.15 -10.80 -18.91
C PRO A 100 -13.39 -11.52 -19.46
N SER A 101 -14.24 -12.15 -18.62
CA SER A 101 -15.36 -12.96 -19.12
C SER A 101 -16.72 -12.25 -19.17
N LEU A 102 -16.88 -11.08 -18.54
CA LEU A 102 -18.19 -10.39 -18.48
C LEU A 102 -18.41 -9.36 -19.60
N ALA A 103 -17.36 -8.96 -20.33
CA ALA A 103 -17.43 -7.86 -21.29
C ALA A 103 -17.57 -8.26 -22.79
N VAL A 104 -17.60 -9.55 -23.15
CA VAL A 104 -17.55 -9.96 -24.59
C VAL A 104 -18.90 -10.44 -25.15
N LYS A 105 -19.99 -10.52 -24.37
CA LYS A 105 -21.29 -11.04 -24.88
C LYS A 105 -22.39 -10.02 -25.18
N HIS A 106 -22.20 -8.73 -24.89
CA HIS A 106 -23.32 -7.77 -25.00
C HIS A 106 -23.05 -6.50 -25.81
N LEU A 107 -21.98 -6.46 -26.60
CA LEU A 107 -21.78 -5.41 -27.60
C LEU A 107 -21.64 -6.04 -28.99
N ARG A 108 -22.75 -6.60 -29.49
CA ARG A 108 -23.08 -6.52 -30.92
C ARG A 108 -24.20 -5.50 -30.99
N ILE A 109 -23.84 -4.23 -31.16
CA ILE A 109 -24.77 -3.24 -31.66
C ILE A 109 -24.83 -3.54 -33.15
N ASP A 110 -25.93 -4.16 -33.57
CA ASP A 110 -26.27 -4.25 -34.99
C ASP A 110 -26.63 -2.82 -35.43
N ASP A 111 -25.63 -2.06 -35.87
CA ASP A 111 -25.87 -0.89 -36.72
C ASP A 111 -26.24 -1.42 -38.11
N ASN A 112 -27.54 -1.63 -38.35
CA ASN A 112 -28.08 -1.72 -39.70
C ASN A 112 -29.49 -1.10 -39.76
N ASP A 113 -29.53 0.23 -39.69
CA ASP A 113 -30.62 1.00 -40.28
C ASP A 113 -30.33 1.14 -41.79
N GLU A 114 -30.98 0.31 -42.61
CA GLU A 114 -31.18 0.56 -44.04
C GLU A 114 -32.67 0.38 -44.39
N LEU A 115 -33.26 1.52 -44.77
CA LEU A 115 -34.54 1.80 -45.45
C LEU A 115 -35.88 1.58 -44.71
#